data_AF-Q24YV6-F1
#
_entry.id   AF-Q24YV6-F1
#
_cell.length_a   1.000
_cell.length_b   1.000
_cell.length_c   1.000
_cell.angle_alpha   90.00
_cell.angle_beta   90.00
_cell.angle_gamma   90.00
#
_symmetry.space_group_name_H-M   'P 1'
#
loop_
_entity.id
_entity.type
_entity.pdbx_description
1 polymer ?
#
loop_
_entity_poly.entity_id
_entity_poly.type
_entity_poly.pdbx_seq_one_letter_code
_entity_poly.pdbx_strand_id
1 'polypeptide(L)'
;MVNILQITIGLSLGARINDQKLADLRKVLRPSLIIAAWTLLSTFGMTLVIYQFIPDGTTALFAAAPGGISEMTVLALVYGSEVPIVSTYQFVRLVVIITVVPLSARWLHRRQQKKGMAADEKPDPPEQPQCSLKTRQILPLYLIGILGGLLLLTLNFPGGGVVGAMAALAITNVLLKKQYIFPNSVMQMALIGIGMSIGLEFSPEIIRTIQEMLLPIIGFSFLIVLSNLAVGWYIRHLTHWDMITCLLASAPGGLSQMLAAAEEMKADSVTVSILQLVRLLIIITCIPLLAPFFV
;
A
#
# COMPACT_ATOMS: atom_id res chain seq x y z
N MET A 1 4.24 10.56 13.91
CA MET A 1 2.77 10.36 13.77
C MET A 1 2.44 9.14 12.92
N VAL A 2 2.93 9.06 11.67
CA VAL A 2 2.64 7.94 10.73
C VAL A 2 2.94 6.56 11.33
N ASN A 3 4.06 6.40 12.04
CA ASN A 3 4.41 5.12 12.67
C ASN A 3 3.36 4.60 13.67
N ILE A 4 2.70 5.50 14.42
CA ILE A 4 1.63 5.12 15.36
C ILE A 4 0.44 4.60 14.58
N LEU A 5 0.04 5.29 13.50
CA LEU A 5 -1.06 4.90 12.63
C LEU A 5 -0.80 3.55 11.94
N GLN A 6 0.45 3.32 11.52
CA GLN A 6 0.91 2.04 10.99
C GLN A 6 0.70 0.90 11.98
N ILE A 7 1.08 1.09 13.25
CA ILE A 7 0.85 0.09 14.30
C ILE A 7 -0.66 -0.14 14.47
N THR A 8 -1.48 0.91 14.51
CA THR A 8 -2.94 0.81 14.65
C THR A 8 -3.59 -0.01 13.53
N ILE A 9 -3.15 0.20 12.29
CA ILE A 9 -3.61 -0.57 11.12
C ILE A 9 -3.14 -2.02 11.22
N GLY A 10 -1.86 -2.22 11.57
CA GLY A 10 -1.30 -3.55 11.70
C GLY A 10 -1.94 -4.37 12.81
N LEU A 11 -2.35 -3.74 13.93
CA LEU A 11 -3.13 -4.37 14.98
C LEU A 11 -4.47 -4.90 14.45
N SER A 12 -5.20 -4.04 13.73
CA SER A 12 -6.54 -4.38 13.21
C SER A 12 -6.51 -5.51 12.19
N LEU A 13 -5.45 -5.56 11.37
CA LEU A 13 -5.28 -6.56 10.31
C LEU A 13 -4.64 -7.85 10.79
N GLY A 14 -3.63 -7.76 11.66
CA GLY A 14 -2.95 -8.92 12.22
C GLY A 14 -3.91 -9.83 12.96
N ALA A 15 -4.90 -9.25 13.62
CA ALA A 15 -5.96 -9.97 14.31
C ALA A 15 -6.84 -10.82 13.37
N ARG A 16 -6.93 -10.44 12.09
CA ARG A 16 -7.69 -11.15 11.04
C ARG A 16 -6.87 -12.25 10.35
N ILE A 17 -5.59 -12.42 10.70
CA ILE A 17 -4.74 -13.49 10.15
C ILE A 17 -4.95 -14.77 10.95
N ASN A 18 -5.10 -15.89 10.23
CA ASN A 18 -5.27 -17.23 10.80
C ASN A 18 -4.34 -18.25 10.10
N ASP A 19 -4.29 -19.47 10.65
CA ASP A 19 -3.46 -20.56 10.15
C ASP A 19 -3.70 -20.86 8.66
N GLN A 20 -4.96 -20.81 8.22
CA GLN A 20 -5.33 -21.05 6.82
C GLN A 20 -4.79 -19.95 5.89
N LYS A 21 -4.94 -18.67 6.26
CA LYS A 21 -4.39 -17.54 5.49
C LYS A 21 -2.86 -17.59 5.41
N LEU A 22 -2.18 -18.06 6.47
CA LEU A 22 -0.73 -18.27 6.44
C LEU A 22 -0.32 -19.46 5.55
N ALA A 23 -1.09 -20.55 5.56
CA ALA A 23 -0.85 -21.67 4.64
C ALA A 23 -1.04 -21.27 3.17
N ASP A 24 -1.96 -20.35 2.90
CA ASP A 24 -2.21 -19.79 1.57
C ASP A 24 -1.18 -18.73 1.13
N LEU A 25 -0.25 -18.33 1.99
CA LEU A 25 0.77 -17.32 1.68
C LEU A 25 1.61 -17.70 0.44
N ARG A 26 1.87 -19.00 0.24
CA ARG A 26 2.60 -19.48 -0.94
C ARG A 26 1.84 -19.20 -2.25
N LYS A 27 0.50 -19.16 -2.22
CA LYS A 27 -0.32 -18.81 -3.38
C LYS A 27 -0.25 -17.31 -3.68
N VAL A 28 -0.03 -16.47 -2.66
CA VAL A 28 0.13 -15.01 -2.79
C VAL A 28 1.50 -14.63 -3.39
N LEU A 29 2.51 -15.47 -3.16
CA LEU A 29 3.90 -15.18 -3.57
C LEU A 29 4.08 -15.05 -5.10
N ARG A 30 3.38 -15.87 -5.90
CA ARG A 30 3.48 -15.78 -7.38
C ARG A 30 2.90 -14.45 -7.90
N PRO A 31 1.64 -14.07 -7.56
CA PRO A 31 1.11 -12.77 -7.91
C PRO A 31 1.95 -11.59 -7.42
N SER A 32 2.48 -11.66 -6.18
CA SER A 32 3.27 -10.55 -5.62
C SER A 32 4.57 -10.32 -6.40
N LEU A 33 5.26 -11.38 -6.83
CA LEU A 33 6.45 -11.29 -7.66
C LEU A 33 6.14 -10.71 -9.05
N ILE A 34 5.02 -11.09 -9.66
CA ILE A 34 4.59 -10.54 -10.95
C ILE A 34 4.31 -9.05 -10.82
N ILE A 35 3.57 -8.64 -9.79
CA ILE A 35 3.29 -7.22 -9.51
C ILE A 35 4.61 -6.49 -9.30
N ALA A 36 5.50 -6.97 -8.43
CA ALA A 36 6.76 -6.31 -8.13
C ALA A 36 7.68 -6.19 -9.35
N ALA A 37 7.81 -7.25 -10.15
CA ALA A 37 8.59 -7.23 -11.38
C ALA A 37 8.02 -6.23 -12.40
N TRP A 38 6.70 -6.24 -12.59
CA TRP A 38 6.05 -5.26 -13.46
C TRP A 38 6.23 -3.84 -12.95
N THR A 39 6.04 -3.62 -11.66
CA THR A 39 6.18 -2.31 -11.05
C THR A 39 7.61 -1.79 -11.27
N LEU A 40 8.65 -2.61 -11.02
CA LEU A 40 10.05 -2.24 -11.29
C LEU A 40 10.29 -1.92 -12.77
N LEU A 41 9.79 -2.75 -13.69
CA LEU A 41 9.91 -2.51 -15.13
C LEU A 41 9.22 -1.21 -15.54
N SER A 42 8.01 -0.98 -15.03
CA SER A 42 7.24 0.23 -15.29
C SER A 42 7.93 1.46 -14.73
N THR A 43 8.53 1.36 -13.55
CA THR A 43 9.31 2.44 -12.93
C THR A 43 10.54 2.75 -13.75
N PHE A 44 11.32 1.76 -14.16
CA PHE A 44 12.51 1.97 -15.00
C PHE A 44 12.14 2.66 -16.32
N GLY A 45 11.10 2.16 -16.99
CA GLY A 45 10.57 2.81 -18.20
C GLY A 45 10.15 4.25 -17.94
N MET A 46 9.48 4.51 -16.82
CA MET A 46 9.04 5.86 -16.43
C MET A 46 10.22 6.79 -16.13
N THR A 47 11.26 6.29 -15.47
CA THR A 47 12.49 7.04 -15.17
C THR A 47 13.14 7.53 -16.45
N LEU A 48 13.25 6.70 -17.49
CA LEU A 48 13.82 7.10 -18.78
C LEU A 48 13.02 8.23 -19.45
N VAL A 49 11.70 8.26 -19.28
CA VAL A 49 10.85 9.32 -19.83
C VAL A 49 10.97 10.59 -18.99
N ILE A 50 10.93 10.48 -17.65
CA ILE A 50 11.07 11.61 -16.72
C ILE A 50 12.46 12.27 -16.85
N TYR A 51 13.50 11.48 -17.12
CA TYR A 51 14.86 11.98 -17.34
C TYR A 51 14.98 12.97 -18.51
N GLN A 52 14.03 12.97 -19.45
CA GLN A 52 13.97 13.98 -20.51
C GLN A 52 13.54 15.37 -20.00
N PHE A 53 12.89 15.42 -18.83
CA PHE A 53 12.35 16.63 -18.21
C PHE A 53 13.10 17.06 -16.95
N ILE A 54 13.88 16.15 -16.34
CA ILE A 54 14.67 16.39 -15.12
C ILE A 54 16.12 16.00 -15.39
N PRO A 55 17.11 16.89 -15.19
CA PRO A 55 18.50 16.63 -15.52
C PRO A 55 19.18 15.62 -14.59
N ASP A 56 18.70 15.46 -13.35
CA ASP A 56 19.22 14.47 -12.40
C ASP A 56 18.48 13.13 -12.53
N GLY A 57 19.22 12.09 -12.92
CA GLY A 57 18.71 10.74 -13.11
C GLY A 57 18.26 10.09 -11.81
N THR A 58 18.92 10.39 -10.69
CA THR A 58 18.53 9.84 -9.38
C THR A 58 17.22 10.45 -8.88
N THR A 59 17.03 11.77 -9.05
CA THR A 59 15.74 12.44 -8.84
C THR A 59 14.64 11.81 -9.68
N ALA A 60 14.89 11.57 -10.98
CA ALA A 60 13.91 10.93 -11.87
C ALA A 60 13.57 9.49 -11.42
N LEU A 61 14.57 8.74 -10.93
CA LEU A 61 14.38 7.38 -10.42
C LEU A 61 13.50 7.37 -9.16
N PHE A 62 13.81 8.20 -8.16
CA PHE A 62 13.02 8.26 -6.93
C PHE A 62 11.64 8.87 -7.15
N ALA A 63 11.49 9.82 -8.08
CA ALA A 63 10.20 10.36 -8.48
C ALA A 63 9.34 9.28 -9.16
N ALA A 64 9.92 8.42 -10.00
CA ALA A 64 9.24 7.30 -10.65
C ALA A 64 8.95 6.12 -9.71
N ALA A 65 9.82 5.89 -8.73
CA ALA A 65 9.75 4.75 -7.83
C ALA A 65 8.44 4.77 -7.01
N PRO A 66 7.76 3.62 -6.85
CA PRO A 66 6.60 3.52 -5.97
C PRO A 66 7.07 3.37 -4.53
N GLY A 67 6.50 4.16 -3.64
CA GLY A 67 6.82 4.10 -2.22
C GLY A 67 5.92 5.04 -1.43
N GLY A 68 6.13 5.07 -0.12
CA GLY A 68 5.63 6.17 0.69
C GLY A 68 6.52 7.41 0.51
N ILE A 69 5.90 8.57 0.66
CA ILE A 69 6.56 9.88 0.54
C ILE A 69 7.74 9.98 1.51
N SER A 70 7.58 9.48 2.72
CA SER A 70 8.65 9.40 3.73
C SER A 70 9.87 8.61 3.26
N GLU A 71 9.68 7.41 2.72
CA GLU A 71 10.78 6.51 2.38
C GLU A 71 11.58 7.04 1.19
N MET A 72 10.88 7.51 0.16
CA MET A 72 11.52 7.97 -1.08
C MET A 72 12.18 9.34 -0.91
N THR A 73 11.64 10.22 -0.07
CA THR A 73 12.30 11.51 0.24
C THR A 73 13.56 11.33 1.07
N VAL A 74 13.58 10.34 1.98
CA VAL A 74 14.80 9.97 2.71
C VAL A 74 15.85 9.39 1.76
N LEU A 75 15.47 8.49 0.85
CA LEU A 75 16.40 7.97 -0.16
C LEU A 75 16.93 9.09 -1.07
N ALA A 76 16.05 9.97 -1.57
CA ALA A 76 16.46 11.13 -2.35
C ALA A 76 17.48 12.00 -1.60
N LEU A 77 17.24 12.27 -0.31
CA LEU A 77 18.16 13.03 0.53
C LEU A 77 19.53 12.35 0.67
N VAL A 78 19.57 11.02 0.84
CA VAL A 78 20.81 10.25 0.96
C VAL A 78 21.65 10.30 -0.32
N TYR A 79 20.99 10.31 -1.48
CA TYR A 79 21.65 10.35 -2.79
C TYR A 79 21.87 11.79 -3.32
N GLY A 80 21.54 12.82 -2.53
CA GLY A 80 21.70 14.22 -2.94
C GLY A 80 20.73 14.69 -4.03
N SER A 81 19.63 13.94 -4.25
CA SER A 81 18.60 14.24 -5.24
C SER A 81 17.66 15.36 -4.77
N GLU A 82 16.91 15.96 -5.71
CA GLU A 82 15.97 17.04 -5.43
C GLU A 82 14.68 16.53 -4.74
N VAL A 83 14.72 16.52 -3.40
CA VAL A 83 13.61 16.09 -2.54
C VAL A 83 12.25 16.76 -2.88
N PRO A 84 12.16 18.08 -3.19
CA PRO A 84 10.88 18.72 -3.52
C PRO A 84 10.23 18.15 -4.78
N ILE A 85 11.03 17.77 -5.78
CA ILE A 85 10.49 17.16 -7.00
C ILE A 85 9.96 15.75 -6.66
N VAL A 86 10.78 14.96 -5.96
CA VAL A 86 10.43 13.58 -5.56
C VAL A 86 9.16 13.53 -4.72
N SER A 87 9.00 14.43 -3.76
CA SER A 87 7.80 14.53 -2.92
C SER A 87 6.57 14.97 -3.72
N THR A 88 6.73 15.91 -4.65
CA THR A 88 5.64 16.39 -5.52
C THR A 88 5.09 15.27 -6.41
N TYR A 89 5.97 14.50 -7.06
CA TYR A 89 5.54 13.38 -7.90
C TYR A 89 4.76 12.32 -7.11
N GLN A 90 5.20 12.00 -5.90
CA GLN A 90 4.52 11.03 -5.06
C GLN A 90 3.20 11.56 -4.50
N PHE A 91 3.16 12.83 -4.12
CA PHE A 91 1.93 13.49 -3.66
C PHE A 91 0.87 13.50 -4.78
N VAL A 92 1.22 13.97 -5.98
CA VAL A 92 0.29 13.96 -7.12
C VAL A 92 -0.11 12.54 -7.48
N ARG A 93 0.82 11.58 -7.45
CA ARG A 93 0.48 10.16 -7.66
C ARG A 93 -0.53 9.64 -6.65
N LEU A 94 -0.39 9.99 -5.38
CA LEU A 94 -1.32 9.59 -4.34
C LEU A 94 -2.73 10.15 -4.60
N VAL A 95 -2.84 11.42 -5.00
CA VAL A 95 -4.12 12.03 -5.40
C VAL A 95 -4.72 11.31 -6.63
N VAL A 96 -3.88 11.01 -7.63
CA VAL A 96 -4.30 10.27 -8.82
C VAL A 96 -4.79 8.86 -8.45
N ILE A 97 -4.12 8.14 -7.55
CA ILE A 97 -4.55 6.82 -7.10
C ILE A 97 -5.90 6.88 -6.39
N ILE A 98 -6.05 7.79 -5.42
CA ILE A 98 -7.30 7.96 -4.66
C ILE A 98 -8.47 8.32 -5.58
N THR A 99 -8.20 8.99 -6.71
CA THR A 99 -9.24 9.33 -7.69
C THR A 99 -9.49 8.18 -8.68
N VAL A 100 -8.44 7.66 -9.31
CA VAL A 100 -8.54 6.72 -10.44
C VAL A 100 -8.94 5.31 -9.98
N VAL A 101 -8.45 4.83 -8.83
CA VAL A 101 -8.75 3.48 -8.35
C VAL A 101 -10.25 3.28 -8.05
N PRO A 102 -10.92 4.11 -7.23
CA PRO A 102 -12.35 3.93 -6.99
C PRO A 102 -13.18 4.19 -8.24
N LEU A 103 -12.76 5.11 -9.13
CA LEU A 103 -13.41 5.30 -10.43
C LEU A 103 -13.32 4.04 -11.30
N SER A 104 -12.14 3.43 -11.38
CA SER A 104 -11.93 2.19 -12.13
C SER A 104 -12.77 1.04 -11.57
N ALA A 105 -12.85 0.92 -10.24
CA ALA A 105 -13.69 -0.07 -9.57
C ALA A 105 -15.18 0.14 -9.86
N ARG A 106 -15.70 1.38 -9.72
CA ARG A 106 -17.10 1.71 -10.04
C ARG A 106 -17.44 1.46 -11.51
N TRP A 107 -16.53 1.80 -12.42
CA TRP A 107 -16.72 1.59 -13.85
C TRP A 107 -16.78 0.11 -14.21
N LEU A 108 -15.91 -0.72 -13.60
CA LEU A 108 -15.93 -2.16 -13.83
C LEU A 108 -17.19 -2.82 -13.26
N HIS A 109 -17.64 -2.40 -12.08
CA HIS A 109 -18.87 -2.91 -11.46
C HIS A 109 -20.10 -2.61 -12.34
N ARG A 110 -20.19 -1.40 -12.91
CA ARG A 110 -21.24 -1.04 -13.87
C ARG A 110 -21.19 -1.87 -15.16
N ARG A 111 -20.00 -2.23 -15.64
CA ARG A 111 -19.84 -3.10 -16.82
C ARG A 111 -20.22 -4.55 -16.54
N GLN A 112 -19.94 -5.07 -15.34
CA GLN A 112 -20.35 -6.41 -14.94
C GLN A 112 -21.87 -6.51 -14.78
N GLN A 113 -22.50 -5.51 -14.13
CA GLN A 113 -23.97 -5.42 -14.06
C GLN A 113 -24.62 -5.32 -15.45
N LYS A 114 -24.06 -4.51 -16.37
CA LYS A 114 -24.57 -4.40 -17.75
C LYS A 114 -24.40 -5.66 -18.60
N LYS A 115 -23.43 -6.52 -18.29
CA LYS A 115 -23.21 -7.79 -19.02
C LYS A 115 -24.09 -8.94 -18.54
N GLY A 116 -24.98 -8.73 -17.57
CA GLY A 116 -25.87 -9.78 -17.05
C GLY A 116 -25.13 -10.94 -16.37
N MET A 117 -23.82 -10.81 -16.14
CA MET A 117 -23.08 -11.68 -15.23
C MET A 117 -23.49 -11.22 -13.85
N ALA A 118 -24.43 -11.96 -13.25
CA ALA A 118 -24.91 -11.75 -11.90
C ALA A 118 -23.74 -11.33 -11.02
N ALA A 119 -23.91 -10.21 -10.32
CA ALA A 119 -22.98 -9.82 -9.29
C ALA A 119 -22.77 -11.05 -8.41
N ASP A 120 -21.53 -11.56 -8.38
CA ASP A 120 -21.05 -12.23 -7.18
C ASP A 120 -21.06 -11.16 -6.09
N GLU A 121 -22.27 -10.84 -5.62
CA GLU A 121 -22.51 -10.25 -4.32
C GLU A 121 -22.05 -11.33 -3.35
N LYS A 122 -20.73 -11.33 -3.13
CA LYS A 122 -20.11 -12.19 -2.14
C LYS A 122 -20.85 -11.85 -0.86
N PRO A 123 -21.48 -12.84 -0.20
CA PRO A 123 -22.12 -12.62 1.08
C PRO A 123 -21.09 -11.90 1.96
N ASP A 124 -21.52 -10.90 2.73
CA ASP A 124 -20.67 -10.33 3.77
C ASP A 124 -19.95 -11.50 4.46
N PRO A 125 -18.60 -11.44 4.59
CA PRO A 125 -17.85 -12.56 5.16
C PRO A 125 -18.57 -13.00 6.43
N PRO A 126 -18.88 -14.30 6.59
CA PRO A 126 -19.79 -14.77 7.61
C PRO A 126 -19.41 -14.09 8.91
N GLU A 127 -20.37 -13.41 9.56
CA GLU A 127 -20.14 -12.78 10.87
C GLU A 127 -19.56 -13.85 11.78
N GLN A 128 -18.22 -13.86 11.86
CA GLN A 128 -17.50 -14.83 12.63
C GLN A 128 -17.86 -14.55 14.08
N PRO A 129 -18.04 -15.60 14.91
CA PRO A 129 -18.61 -15.46 16.24
C PRO A 129 -17.90 -14.32 16.95
N GLN A 130 -18.64 -13.21 17.15
CA GLN A 130 -18.17 -12.09 17.95
C GLN A 130 -18.02 -12.64 19.36
N CYS A 131 -16.86 -13.21 19.65
CA CYS A 131 -16.46 -13.39 21.02
C CYS A 131 -16.27 -11.96 21.50
N SER A 132 -17.31 -11.42 22.14
CA SER A 132 -17.24 -10.20 22.94
C SER A 132 -16.14 -10.44 23.97
N LEU A 133 -14.91 -10.08 23.58
CA LEU A 133 -13.76 -10.24 24.42
C LEU A 133 -13.97 -9.25 25.55
N LYS A 134 -14.10 -9.76 26.78
CA LYS A 134 -13.95 -8.92 27.96
C LYS A 134 -12.68 -8.09 27.79
N THR A 135 -12.73 -6.80 28.09
CA THR A 135 -11.62 -5.82 27.96
C THR A 135 -10.26 -6.37 28.43
N ARG A 136 -10.26 -7.26 29.44
CA ARG A 136 -9.06 -7.97 29.94
C ARG A 136 -8.32 -8.86 28.93
N GLN A 137 -9.00 -9.43 27.94
CA GLN A 137 -8.39 -10.33 26.94
C GLN A 137 -7.84 -9.59 25.72
N ILE A 138 -8.30 -8.37 25.46
CA ILE A 138 -7.84 -7.56 24.31
C ILE A 138 -6.56 -6.78 24.67
N LEU A 139 -6.44 -6.34 25.93
CA LEU A 139 -5.27 -5.60 26.41
C LEU A 139 -3.92 -6.28 26.14
N PRO A 140 -3.72 -7.58 26.42
CA PRO A 140 -2.45 -8.24 26.10
C PRO A 140 -2.18 -8.28 24.59
N LEU A 141 -3.21 -8.40 23.75
CA LEU A 141 -3.03 -8.40 22.30
C LEU A 141 -2.59 -7.03 21.77
N TYR A 142 -3.17 -5.95 22.28
CA TYR A 142 -2.69 -4.60 21.98
C TYR A 142 -1.22 -4.45 22.35
N LEU A 143 -0.82 -4.89 23.54
CA LEU A 143 0.58 -4.81 23.97
C LEU A 143 1.50 -5.62 23.06
N ILE A 144 1.14 -6.86 22.73
CA ILE A 144 1.94 -7.71 21.84
C ILE A 144 2.11 -7.08 20.46
N GLY A 145 1.02 -6.58 19.86
CA GLY A 145 1.11 -5.95 18.54
C GLY A 145 1.85 -4.61 18.57
N ILE A 146 1.70 -3.80 19.62
CA ILE A 146 2.49 -2.57 19.81
C ILE A 146 3.97 -2.91 19.94
N LEU A 147 4.33 -3.91 20.75
CA LEU A 147 5.71 -4.35 20.91
C LEU A 147 6.28 -4.88 19.58
N GLY A 148 5.51 -5.68 18.83
CA GLY A 148 5.92 -6.16 17.51
C GLY A 148 6.16 -5.03 16.51
N GLY A 149 5.25 -4.05 16.47
CA GLY A 149 5.39 -2.86 15.63
C GLY A 149 6.59 -2.01 16.01
N LEU A 150 6.76 -1.73 17.31
CA LEU A 150 7.93 -1.00 17.83
C LEU A 150 9.23 -1.73 17.53
N LEU A 151 9.27 -3.05 17.65
CA LEU A 151 10.46 -3.87 17.34
C LEU A 151 10.91 -3.71 15.88
N LEU A 152 9.99 -3.78 14.91
CA LEU A 152 10.37 -3.60 13.51
C LEU A 152 10.64 -2.14 13.16
N LEU A 153 10.04 -1.17 13.86
CA LEU A 153 10.38 0.24 13.72
C LEU A 153 11.79 0.55 14.22
N THR A 154 12.23 -0.02 15.35
CA THR A 154 13.59 0.17 15.86
C THR A 154 14.64 -0.49 14.97
N LEU A 155 14.26 -1.53 14.23
CA LEU A 155 15.09 -2.17 13.21
C LEU A 155 15.09 -1.43 11.86
N ASN A 156 14.44 -0.26 11.76
CA ASN A 156 14.26 0.50 10.51
C ASN A 156 13.65 -0.31 9.36
N PHE A 157 12.82 -1.30 9.70
CA PHE A 157 12.18 -2.14 8.69
C PHE A 157 11.12 -1.34 7.93
N PRO A 158 11.05 -1.41 6.59
CA PRO A 158 10.07 -0.67 5.80
C PRO A 158 8.63 -1.04 6.15
N GLY A 159 7.81 -0.04 6.50
CA GLY A 159 6.46 -0.28 7.01
C GLY A 159 6.43 -1.06 8.33
N GLY A 160 7.53 -1.04 9.10
CA GLY A 160 7.73 -1.87 10.30
C GLY A 160 6.60 -1.78 11.32
N GLY A 161 5.92 -0.63 11.43
CA GLY A 161 4.76 -0.49 12.30
C GLY A 161 3.61 -1.42 11.90
N VAL A 162 3.25 -1.45 10.60
CA VAL A 162 2.19 -2.32 10.07
C VAL A 162 2.65 -3.78 10.16
N VAL A 163 3.82 -4.06 9.59
CA VAL A 163 4.33 -5.44 9.43
C VAL A 163 4.57 -6.09 10.79
N GLY A 164 5.12 -5.34 11.74
CA GLY A 164 5.50 -5.86 13.06
C GLY A 164 4.28 -6.14 13.92
N ALA A 165 3.31 -5.23 13.93
CA ALA A 165 2.05 -5.45 14.62
C ALA A 165 1.27 -6.61 13.99
N MET A 166 1.24 -6.69 12.64
CA MET A 166 0.59 -7.79 11.93
C MET A 166 1.24 -9.14 12.24
N ALA A 167 2.57 -9.24 12.15
CA ALA A 167 3.29 -10.47 12.38
C ALA A 167 3.15 -10.95 13.83
N ALA A 168 3.29 -10.04 14.81
CA ALA A 168 3.17 -10.39 16.22
C ALA A 168 1.77 -10.94 16.56
N LEU A 169 0.71 -10.32 16.03
CA LEU A 169 -0.65 -10.81 16.22
C LEU A 169 -0.93 -12.09 15.43
N ALA A 170 -0.44 -12.20 14.18
CA ALA A 170 -0.59 -13.42 13.40
C ALA A 170 0.03 -14.62 14.11
N ILE A 171 1.25 -14.48 14.64
CA ILE A 171 1.92 -15.53 15.42
C ILE A 171 1.10 -15.86 16.67
N THR A 172 0.63 -14.84 17.39
CA THR A 172 -0.18 -15.03 18.60
C THR A 172 -1.49 -15.77 18.31
N ASN A 173 -2.16 -15.44 17.22
CA ASN A 173 -3.40 -16.08 16.78
C ASN A 173 -3.19 -17.56 16.46
N VAL A 174 -2.09 -17.89 15.78
CA VAL A 174 -1.71 -19.27 15.45
C VAL A 174 -1.43 -20.07 16.72
N LEU A 175 -0.65 -19.50 17.65
CA LEU A 175 -0.30 -20.16 18.90
C LEU A 175 -1.52 -20.38 19.80
N LEU A 176 -2.43 -19.40 19.86
CA LEU A 176 -3.64 -19.46 20.68
C LEU A 176 -4.83 -20.14 20.00
N LYS A 177 -4.74 -20.43 18.69
CA LYS A 177 -5.83 -20.93 17.83
C LYS A 177 -7.12 -20.12 17.97
N LYS A 178 -6.99 -18.80 18.15
CA LYS A 178 -8.11 -17.87 18.32
C LYS A 178 -7.98 -16.73 17.34
N GLN A 179 -9.13 -16.33 16.77
CA GLN A 179 -9.24 -15.14 15.95
C GLN A 179 -9.81 -14.02 16.81
N TYR A 180 -9.25 -12.83 16.65
CA TYR A 180 -9.65 -11.66 17.40
C TYR A 180 -10.08 -10.57 16.42
N ILE A 181 -11.16 -9.87 16.73
CA ILE A 181 -11.65 -8.77 15.92
C ILE A 181 -11.53 -7.51 16.78
N PHE A 182 -10.70 -6.58 16.34
CA PHE A 182 -10.59 -5.27 16.98
C PHE A 182 -11.79 -4.40 16.63
N PRO A 183 -12.22 -3.50 17.54
CA PRO A 183 -13.34 -2.61 17.27
C PRO A 183 -13.02 -1.65 16.11
N ASN A 184 -14.02 -1.41 15.24
CA ASN A 184 -13.88 -0.58 14.04
C ASN A 184 -13.37 0.84 14.34
N SER A 185 -13.59 1.36 15.56
CA SER A 185 -13.08 2.67 16.00
C SER A 185 -11.57 2.79 15.89
N VAL A 186 -10.83 1.70 16.08
CA VAL A 186 -9.35 1.67 15.98
C VAL A 186 -8.91 1.94 14.53
N MET A 187 -9.56 1.29 13.57
CA MET A 187 -9.34 1.52 12.15
C MET A 187 -9.76 2.93 11.73
N GLN A 188 -10.90 3.42 12.22
CA GLN A 188 -11.38 4.78 11.94
C GLN A 188 -10.39 5.86 12.41
N MET A 189 -9.83 5.71 13.62
CA MET A 189 -8.78 6.61 14.10
C MET A 189 -7.54 6.59 13.21
N ALA A 190 -7.14 5.40 12.72
CA ALA A 190 -6.02 5.28 11.80
C ALA A 190 -6.30 5.96 10.45
N LEU A 191 -7.50 5.79 9.90
CA LEU A 191 -7.93 6.42 8.65
C LEU A 191 -7.92 7.95 8.75
N ILE A 192 -8.48 8.51 9.82
CA ILE A 192 -8.45 9.96 10.07
C ILE A 192 -6.99 10.45 10.16
N GLY A 193 -6.13 9.71 10.88
CA GLY A 193 -4.71 10.03 10.98
C GLY A 193 -3.96 9.98 9.65
N ILE A 194 -4.26 9.01 8.78
CA ILE A 194 -3.67 8.93 7.45
C ILE A 194 -4.11 10.13 6.62
N GLY A 195 -5.40 10.47 6.63
CA GLY A 195 -5.92 11.66 5.93
C GLY A 195 -5.23 12.94 6.40
N MET A 196 -5.04 13.10 7.71
CA MET A 196 -4.27 14.22 8.27
C MET A 196 -2.82 14.21 7.81
N SER A 197 -2.17 13.03 7.80
CA SER A 197 -0.77 12.91 7.37
C SER A 197 -0.60 13.31 5.90
N ILE A 198 -1.51 12.88 5.02
CA ILE A 198 -1.54 13.28 3.62
C ILE A 198 -1.79 14.78 3.47
N GLY A 199 -2.71 15.36 4.26
CA GLY A 199 -2.99 16.79 4.22
C GLY A 199 -1.78 17.64 4.65
N LEU A 200 -0.99 17.15 5.62
CA LEU A 200 0.22 17.80 6.10
C LEU A 200 1.39 17.72 5.11
N GLU A 201 1.33 16.84 4.12
CA GLU A 201 2.32 16.82 3.03
C GLU A 201 2.16 18.01 2.08
N PHE A 202 1.01 18.71 2.10
CA PHE A 202 0.77 19.86 1.24
C PHE A 202 1.64 21.06 1.66
N SER A 203 2.65 21.38 0.86
CA SER A 203 3.58 22.49 1.11
C SER A 203 3.60 23.51 -0.04
N PRO A 204 3.98 24.78 0.22
CA PRO A 204 4.14 25.80 -0.83
C PRO A 204 5.12 25.38 -1.93
N GLU A 205 6.16 24.64 -1.57
CA GLU A 205 7.17 24.12 -2.49
C GLU A 205 6.54 23.12 -3.47
N ILE A 206 5.70 22.19 -2.99
CA ILE A 206 4.96 21.28 -3.84
C ILE A 206 4.07 22.05 -4.82
N ILE A 207 3.36 23.08 -4.34
CA ILE A 207 2.50 23.89 -5.21
C ILE A 207 3.31 24.55 -6.32
N ARG A 208 4.49 25.09 -6.01
CA ARG A 208 5.37 25.72 -6.98
C ARG A 208 5.88 24.70 -8.02
N THR A 209 6.34 23.53 -7.58
CA THR A 209 6.78 22.45 -8.48
C THR A 209 5.62 21.98 -9.38
N ILE A 210 4.40 21.88 -8.83
CA ILE A 210 3.19 21.59 -9.61
C ILE A 210 2.94 22.68 -10.65
N GLN A 211 3.08 23.97 -10.33
CA GLN A 211 2.87 25.06 -11.29
C GLN A 211 3.88 25.04 -12.43
N GLU A 212 5.14 24.69 -12.14
CA GLU A 212 6.22 24.64 -13.13
C GLU A 212 6.15 23.38 -14.03
N MET A 213 5.69 22.24 -13.49
CA MET A 213 5.73 20.94 -14.17
C MET A 213 4.40 20.16 -14.12
N LEU A 214 3.25 20.86 -14.09
CA LEU A 214 1.92 20.26 -13.92
C LEU A 214 1.67 19.09 -14.87
N LEU A 215 1.86 19.37 -16.18
CA LEU A 215 1.48 18.45 -17.24
C LEU A 215 2.35 17.18 -17.22
N PRO A 216 3.70 17.25 -17.14
CA PRO A 216 4.54 16.08 -16.91
C PRO A 216 4.17 15.29 -15.65
N ILE A 217 4.00 15.96 -14.50
CA ILE A 217 3.77 15.26 -13.22
C ILE A 217 2.46 14.48 -13.24
N ILE A 218 1.37 15.11 -13.69
CA ILE A 218 0.05 14.47 -13.76
C ILE A 218 0.07 13.38 -14.83
N GLY A 219 0.61 13.65 -16.02
CA GLY A 219 0.66 12.69 -17.11
C GLY A 219 1.42 11.43 -16.70
N PHE A 220 2.59 11.60 -16.07
CA PHE A 220 3.40 10.49 -15.62
C PHE A 220 2.77 9.72 -14.46
N SER A 221 2.22 10.43 -13.48
CA SER A 221 1.48 9.81 -12.37
C SER A 221 0.28 9.00 -12.87
N PHE A 222 -0.43 9.51 -13.88
CA PHE A 222 -1.56 8.81 -14.47
C PHE A 222 -1.12 7.55 -15.23
N LEU A 223 -0.06 7.65 -16.04
CA LEU A 223 0.46 6.52 -16.82
C LEU A 223 0.97 5.38 -15.92
N ILE A 224 1.74 5.68 -14.87
CA ILE A 224 2.25 4.63 -13.96
C ILE A 224 1.10 3.98 -13.18
N VAL A 225 0.08 4.75 -12.78
CA VAL A 225 -1.12 4.21 -12.13
C VAL A 225 -1.88 3.31 -13.10
N LEU A 226 -2.17 3.76 -14.32
CA LEU A 226 -2.86 2.93 -15.32
C LEU A 226 -2.09 1.65 -15.64
N SER A 227 -0.76 1.73 -15.80
CA SER A 227 0.09 0.56 -16.05
C SER A 227 -0.02 -0.48 -14.94
N ASN A 228 0.01 -0.04 -13.68
CA ASN A 228 -0.11 -0.95 -12.54
C ASN A 228 -1.54 -1.47 -12.34
N LEU A 229 -2.57 -0.68 -12.68
CA LEU A 229 -3.96 -1.16 -12.70
C LEU A 229 -4.20 -2.21 -13.80
N ALA A 230 -3.53 -2.08 -14.95
CA ALA A 230 -3.57 -3.09 -16.00
C ALA A 230 -3.01 -4.44 -15.52
N VAL A 231 -1.92 -4.42 -14.74
CA VAL A 231 -1.44 -5.65 -14.09
C VAL A 231 -2.37 -6.14 -12.99
N GLY A 232 -2.99 -5.27 -12.20
CA GLY A 232 -4.04 -5.69 -11.27
C GLY A 232 -5.20 -6.40 -11.97
N TRP A 233 -5.63 -5.91 -13.13
CA TRP A 233 -6.63 -6.58 -13.97
C TRP A 233 -6.12 -7.93 -14.50
N TYR A 234 -4.86 -8.02 -14.89
CA TYR A 234 -4.26 -9.30 -15.29
C TYR A 234 -4.17 -10.31 -14.14
N ILE A 235 -3.78 -9.87 -12.93
CA ILE A 235 -3.74 -10.73 -11.73
C ILE A 235 -5.12 -11.29 -11.36
N ARG A 236 -6.20 -10.55 -11.64
CA ARG A 236 -7.58 -11.05 -11.48
C ARG A 236 -7.87 -12.27 -12.35
N HIS A 237 -7.18 -12.46 -13.47
CA HIS A 237 -7.32 -13.65 -14.31
C HIS A 237 -6.47 -14.84 -13.82
N LEU A 238 -5.40 -14.56 -13.07
CA LEU A 238 -4.53 -15.58 -12.48
C LEU A 238 -4.99 -16.04 -11.08
N THR A 239 -5.86 -15.27 -10.44
CA THR A 239 -6.29 -15.47 -9.05
C THR A 239 -7.80 -15.43 -8.93
N HIS A 240 -8.34 -16.04 -7.87
CA HIS A 240 -9.77 -15.96 -7.55
C HIS A 240 -10.11 -14.78 -6.62
N TRP A 241 -9.23 -13.79 -6.52
CA TRP A 241 -9.44 -12.61 -5.68
C TRP A 241 -10.43 -11.65 -6.32
N ASP A 242 -11.06 -10.81 -5.50
CA ASP A 242 -11.92 -9.78 -6.03
C ASP A 242 -11.11 -8.71 -6.78
N MET A 243 -11.80 -7.95 -7.62
CA MET A 243 -11.16 -7.04 -8.56
C MET A 243 -10.54 -5.87 -7.80
N ILE A 244 -11.21 -5.40 -6.75
CA ILE A 244 -10.78 -4.26 -5.96
C ILE A 244 -9.50 -4.63 -5.21
N THR A 245 -9.43 -5.83 -4.62
CA THR A 245 -8.21 -6.39 -4.03
C THR A 245 -7.07 -6.45 -5.02
N CYS A 246 -7.30 -6.95 -6.25
CA CYS A 246 -6.24 -7.03 -7.26
C CYS A 246 -5.74 -5.64 -7.70
N LEU A 247 -6.67 -4.69 -7.91
CA LEU A 247 -6.33 -3.32 -8.29
C LEU A 247 -5.58 -2.59 -7.18
N LEU A 248 -6.05 -2.67 -5.94
CA LEU A 248 -5.42 -2.03 -4.77
C LEU A 248 -4.07 -2.67 -4.43
N ALA A 249 -3.94 -3.99 -4.57
CA ALA A 249 -2.66 -4.67 -4.37
C ALA A 249 -1.61 -4.30 -5.41
N SER A 250 -2.05 -3.95 -6.63
CA SER A 250 -1.14 -3.58 -7.72
C SER A 250 -0.87 -2.08 -7.77
N ALA A 251 -1.78 -1.23 -7.28
CA ALA A 251 -1.67 0.22 -7.35
C ALA A 251 -0.39 0.74 -6.67
N PRO A 252 0.38 1.64 -7.33
CA PRO A 252 1.71 2.10 -6.90
C PRO A 252 1.63 3.19 -5.81
N GLY A 253 0.91 2.90 -4.72
CA GLY A 253 0.77 3.78 -3.55
C GLY A 253 1.54 3.24 -2.34
N GLY A 254 1.68 4.07 -1.30
CA GLY A 254 2.29 3.66 -0.04
C GLY A 254 1.45 2.64 0.72
N LEU A 255 2.12 1.86 1.58
CA LEU A 255 1.52 0.73 2.29
C LEU A 255 0.27 1.20 3.06
N SER A 256 0.42 2.14 3.99
CA SER A 256 -0.67 2.64 4.83
C SER A 256 -1.88 3.13 4.04
N GLN A 257 -1.67 3.86 2.95
CA GLN A 257 -2.77 4.39 2.13
C GLN A 257 -3.53 3.28 1.40
N MET A 258 -2.82 2.28 0.89
CA MET A 258 -3.46 1.18 0.14
C MET A 258 -4.24 0.24 1.06
N LEU A 259 -3.75 0.01 2.29
CA LEU A 259 -4.50 -0.72 3.30
C LEU A 259 -5.74 0.05 3.78
N ALA A 260 -5.61 1.36 3.97
CA ALA A 260 -6.74 2.23 4.28
C ALA A 260 -7.83 2.16 3.19
N ALA A 261 -7.45 2.30 1.92
CA ALA A 261 -8.36 2.18 0.79
C ALA A 261 -8.99 0.78 0.70
N ALA A 262 -8.24 -0.28 1.02
CA ALA A 262 -8.77 -1.64 1.03
C ALA A 262 -9.86 -1.83 2.08
N GLU A 263 -9.69 -1.26 3.28
CA GLU A 263 -10.71 -1.31 4.32
C GLU A 263 -11.96 -0.51 3.93
N GLU A 264 -11.79 0.70 3.38
CA GLU A 264 -12.91 1.53 2.95
C GLU A 264 -13.73 0.86 1.83
N MET A 265 -13.04 0.23 0.88
CA MET A 265 -13.68 -0.45 -0.25
C MET A 265 -14.12 -1.89 0.05
N LYS A 266 -14.04 -2.34 1.31
CA LYS A 266 -14.34 -3.71 1.76
C LYS A 266 -13.59 -4.80 0.96
N ALA A 267 -12.37 -4.51 0.52
CA ALA A 267 -11.47 -5.46 -0.14
C ALA A 267 -10.80 -6.39 0.90
N ASP A 268 -10.14 -7.47 0.46
CA ASP A 268 -9.34 -8.32 1.34
C ASP A 268 -8.03 -7.61 1.72
N SER A 269 -8.13 -6.74 2.72
CA SER A 269 -7.04 -5.90 3.21
C SER A 269 -5.82 -6.68 3.69
N VAL A 270 -6.01 -7.91 4.19
CA VAL A 270 -4.90 -8.80 4.56
C VAL A 270 -4.14 -9.23 3.31
N THR A 271 -4.85 -9.66 2.26
CA THR A 271 -4.21 -10.03 0.99
C THR A 271 -3.50 -8.83 0.35
N VAL A 272 -4.16 -7.66 0.30
CA VAL A 272 -3.55 -6.40 -0.16
C VAL A 272 -2.28 -6.08 0.64
N SER A 273 -2.32 -6.19 1.96
CA SER A 273 -1.17 -5.88 2.82
C SER A 273 0.06 -6.72 2.50
N ILE A 274 -0.13 -8.02 2.26
CA ILE A 274 0.96 -8.97 1.99
C ILE A 274 1.57 -8.67 0.61
N LEU A 275 0.72 -8.46 -0.40
CA LEU A 275 1.15 -8.12 -1.75
C LEU A 275 1.94 -6.80 -1.76
N GLN A 276 1.41 -5.79 -1.08
CA GLN A 276 2.04 -4.48 -0.96
C GLN A 276 3.36 -4.54 -0.18
N LEU A 277 3.44 -5.36 0.86
CA LEU A 277 4.66 -5.57 1.63
C LEU A 277 5.76 -6.21 0.77
N VAL A 278 5.47 -7.34 0.12
CA VAL A 278 6.46 -8.03 -0.72
C VAL A 278 6.98 -7.11 -1.81
N ARG A 279 6.07 -6.38 -2.46
CA ARG A 279 6.41 -5.37 -3.46
C ARG A 279 7.31 -4.27 -2.90
N LEU A 280 6.96 -3.71 -1.74
CA LEU A 280 7.74 -2.66 -1.07
C LEU A 280 9.15 -3.11 -0.74
N LEU A 281 9.32 -4.33 -0.21
CA LEU A 281 10.64 -4.89 0.12
C LEU A 281 11.50 -5.09 -1.13
N ILE A 282 10.91 -5.59 -2.21
CA ILE A 282 11.60 -5.75 -3.50
C ILE A 282 12.04 -4.40 -4.03
N ILE A 283 11.15 -3.39 -4.03
CA ILE A 283 11.47 -2.04 -4.52
C ILE A 283 12.57 -1.38 -3.69
N ILE A 284 12.45 -1.37 -2.36
CA ILE A 284 13.45 -0.75 -1.49
C ILE A 284 14.81 -1.43 -1.59
N THR A 285 14.84 -2.72 -1.92
CA THR A 285 16.11 -3.43 -2.15
C THR A 285 16.66 -3.14 -3.56
N CYS A 286 15.81 -3.13 -4.58
CA CYS A 286 16.24 -3.00 -5.98
C CYS A 286 16.51 -1.54 -6.39
N ILE A 287 15.75 -0.56 -5.94
CA ILE A 287 15.88 0.85 -6.36
C ILE A 287 17.26 1.43 -6.01
N PRO A 288 17.79 1.27 -4.77
CA PRO A 288 19.15 1.71 -4.46
C PRO A 288 20.22 1.01 -5.28
N LEU A 289 20.01 -0.25 -5.70
CA LEU A 289 20.91 -0.95 -6.60
C LEU A 289 20.87 -0.39 -8.03
N LEU A 290 19.74 0.21 -8.43
CA LEU A 290 19.59 0.88 -9.72
C LEU A 290 20.13 2.32 -9.70
N ALA A 291 20.14 2.98 -8.54
CA ALA A 291 20.52 4.39 -8.42
C ALA A 291 21.91 4.73 -9.02
N PRO A 292 22.99 3.95 -8.82
CA PRO A 292 24.30 4.24 -9.41
C PRO A 292 24.34 4.26 -10.94
N PHE A 293 23.36 3.66 -11.63
CA PHE A 293 23.29 3.72 -13.10
C PHE A 293 22.74 5.05 -13.62
N PHE A 294 22.23 5.90 -12.72
CA PHE A 294 21.59 7.18 -13.02
C PHE A 294 22.27 8.38 -12.33
N VAL A 295 23.43 8.15 -11.70
CA VAL A 295 24.35 9.18 -11.17
C VAL A 295 25.31 9.58 -12.28
#